data_AF-A0A8H7VAR7-F1
#
_entry.id   AF-A0A8H7VAR7-F1
#
_cell.length_a   1.000
_cell.length_b   1.000
_cell.length_c   1.000
_cell.angle_alpha   90.00
_cell.angle_beta   90.00
_cell.angle_gamma   90.00
#
_symmetry.space_group_name_H-M   'P 1'
#
loop_
_entity.id
_entity.type
_entity.pdbx_description
1 polymer ?
#
loop_
_entity_poly.entity_id
_entity_poly.type
_entity_poly.pdbx_seq_one_letter_code
_entity_poly.pdbx_strand_id
1 'polypeptide(L)'
;MNSPINKLGDDCLELIFIHSEGNPWILSTISKVCRRWYYIAQRPSVWRMLKISLPYKHTAYMDFLSSEYNKEHLAAVKYLYILKPNETRHSHPKSLPLNSLTYVTHLETSNLCLAEIGHLSQEIKLVTSNIESITCNNIETWCDTRQFSTDLFSAHPRLNQVYFSFNEDGHSGFASIHNAPKSTTFMSNEIKLLVLTSVRDDEDMDQHDILEKMQIVETNLDEVFSQEQIQQIEQQKSSLLQIWSDIEQTLLKKYTHLTNIKNLEHLDFGLCYAWTPTMWRNFRYLAESSPNLKYLGLHGWDQLGKLGKFASRSSTFQPIRADAESAIAECFEAMPNLVTVKLVDFAIGPGLFIAGRHISKSICNISIIFSKYSLKYLSEQADIWHLIGPIKEFVQFSFAKKCLQDNTSTCYIHLHPDLLDRVNNSPFFKQEPLIDLIQGAVKGKNVNVKLTEYI
;
A
#
# COMPACT_ATOMS: atom_id res chain seq x y z
N MET A 1 -49.67 17.39 -22.60
CA MET A 1 -49.06 16.58 -21.52
C MET A 1 -47.71 17.17 -21.19
N ASN A 2 -47.60 17.95 -20.11
CA ASN A 2 -46.35 18.60 -19.69
C ASN A 2 -45.50 17.58 -18.93
N SER A 3 -44.61 16.88 -19.62
CA SER A 3 -43.64 16.00 -18.96
C SER A 3 -42.72 16.85 -18.06
N PRO A 4 -42.54 16.49 -16.77
CA PRO A 4 -41.75 17.25 -15.80
C PRO A 4 -40.27 17.40 -16.20
N ILE A 5 -39.78 16.58 -17.13
CA ILE A 5 -38.39 16.57 -17.62
C ILE A 5 -38.02 17.87 -18.35
N ASN A 6 -38.98 18.56 -18.98
CA ASN A 6 -38.70 19.81 -19.71
C ASN A 6 -38.35 21.00 -18.80
N LYS A 7 -38.52 20.87 -17.47
CA LYS A 7 -38.25 21.94 -16.49
C LYS A 7 -36.81 21.95 -15.95
N LEU A 8 -36.02 20.91 -16.19
CA LEU A 8 -34.62 20.88 -15.74
C LEU A 8 -33.79 21.93 -16.50
N GLY A 9 -32.93 22.67 -15.81
CA GLY A 9 -31.96 23.58 -16.44
C GLY A 9 -30.86 22.81 -17.18
N ASP A 10 -30.15 23.46 -18.09
CA ASP A 10 -29.08 22.81 -18.86
C ASP A 10 -27.98 22.27 -17.92
N ASP A 11 -27.61 23.04 -16.89
CA ASP A 11 -26.60 22.66 -15.91
C ASP A 11 -27.01 21.39 -15.13
N CYS A 12 -28.30 21.26 -14.80
CA CYS A 12 -28.82 20.07 -14.14
C CYS A 12 -28.76 18.82 -15.04
N LEU A 13 -29.06 18.99 -16.34
CA LEU A 13 -28.99 17.91 -17.32
C LEU A 13 -27.54 17.48 -17.57
N GLU A 14 -26.61 18.44 -17.59
CA GLU A 14 -25.18 18.18 -17.70
C GLU A 14 -24.65 17.36 -16.52
N LEU A 15 -25.06 17.70 -15.28
CA LEU A 15 -24.74 16.91 -14.09
C LEU A 15 -25.30 15.49 -14.15
N ILE A 16 -26.53 15.30 -14.67
CA ILE A 16 -27.11 13.96 -14.88
C ILE A 16 -26.26 13.15 -15.86
N PHE A 17 -25.79 13.77 -16.94
CA PHE A 17 -24.92 13.09 -17.91
C PHE A 17 -23.54 12.78 -17.33
N ILE A 18 -22.95 13.67 -16.55
CA ILE A 18 -21.70 13.39 -15.83
C ILE A 18 -21.87 12.20 -14.88
N HIS A 19 -23.05 12.05 -14.26
CA HIS A 19 -23.38 10.91 -13.39
C HIS A 19 -23.53 9.58 -14.14
N SER A 20 -23.44 9.56 -15.48
CA SER A 20 -23.38 8.30 -16.24
C SER A 20 -22.01 7.62 -16.22
N GLU A 21 -21.06 8.15 -15.42
CA GLU A 21 -19.73 7.60 -15.17
C GLU A 21 -18.92 7.32 -16.45
N GLY A 22 -19.10 8.16 -17.47
CA GLY A 22 -18.34 8.05 -18.72
C GLY A 22 -18.65 6.81 -19.55
N ASN A 23 -19.81 6.15 -19.34
CA ASN A 23 -20.21 5.01 -20.17
C ASN A 23 -20.80 5.50 -21.52
N PRO A 24 -20.13 5.24 -22.66
CA PRO A 24 -20.56 5.78 -23.96
C PRO A 24 -21.93 5.26 -24.40
N TRP A 25 -22.32 4.06 -23.96
CA TRP A 25 -23.61 3.46 -24.31
C TRP A 25 -24.77 4.08 -23.55
N ILE A 26 -24.55 4.40 -22.26
CA ILE A 26 -25.55 5.10 -21.45
C ILE A 26 -25.73 6.52 -22.01
N LEU A 27 -24.63 7.24 -22.26
CA LEU A 27 -24.65 8.57 -22.89
C LEU A 27 -25.37 8.57 -24.24
N SER A 28 -25.10 7.58 -25.10
CA SER A 28 -25.79 7.42 -26.39
C SER A 28 -27.29 7.15 -26.23
N THR A 29 -27.69 6.45 -25.17
CA THR A 29 -29.10 6.13 -24.91
C THR A 29 -29.85 7.36 -24.41
N ILE A 30 -29.30 8.04 -23.39
CA ILE A 30 -29.94 9.19 -22.77
C ILE A 30 -29.97 10.42 -23.68
N SER A 31 -28.97 10.59 -24.55
CA SER A 31 -28.95 11.69 -25.53
C SER A 31 -30.12 11.65 -26.54
N LYS A 32 -30.77 10.49 -26.73
CA LYS A 32 -31.88 10.32 -27.68
C LYS A 32 -33.25 10.76 -27.14
N VAL A 33 -33.34 11.18 -25.88
CA VAL A 33 -34.63 11.56 -25.25
C VAL A 33 -35.29 12.73 -25.96
N CYS A 34 -34.55 13.80 -26.24
CA CYS A 34 -35.03 14.94 -27.03
C CYS A 34 -33.86 15.74 -27.61
N ARG A 35 -34.13 16.68 -28.52
CA ARG A 35 -33.10 17.52 -29.16
C ARG A 35 -32.22 18.27 -28.15
N ARG A 36 -32.83 18.81 -27.09
CA ARG A 36 -32.10 19.54 -26.04
C ARG A 36 -31.10 18.64 -25.31
N TRP A 37 -31.53 17.43 -24.96
CA TRP A 37 -30.67 16.42 -24.31
C TRP A 37 -29.55 15.99 -25.24
N TYR A 38 -29.82 15.80 -26.52
CA TYR A 38 -28.80 15.53 -27.53
C TYR A 38 -27.72 16.62 -27.53
N TYR A 39 -28.09 17.89 -27.64
CA TYR A 39 -27.11 19.00 -27.64
C TYR A 39 -26.28 19.07 -26.35
N ILE A 40 -26.91 18.89 -25.18
CA ILE A 40 -26.19 18.92 -23.90
C ILE A 40 -25.22 17.73 -23.80
N ALA A 41 -25.60 16.55 -24.30
CA ALA A 41 -24.74 15.37 -24.28
C ALA A 41 -23.52 15.50 -25.21
N GLN A 42 -23.49 16.44 -26.15
CA GLN A 42 -22.31 16.70 -27.00
C GLN A 42 -21.31 17.66 -26.32
N ARG A 43 -21.63 18.24 -25.16
CA ARG A 43 -20.73 19.19 -24.50
C ARG A 43 -19.45 18.49 -24.02
N PRO A 44 -18.25 19.09 -24.20
CA PRO A 44 -16.99 18.49 -23.76
C PRO A 44 -16.93 18.13 -22.28
N SER A 45 -17.61 18.90 -21.43
CA SER A 45 -17.71 18.65 -19.99
C SER A 45 -18.33 17.31 -19.62
N VAL A 46 -19.28 16.81 -20.43
CA VAL A 46 -19.92 15.50 -20.27
C VAL A 46 -18.95 14.35 -20.54
N TRP A 47 -18.00 14.56 -21.46
CA TRP A 47 -17.07 13.54 -21.94
C TRP A 47 -15.72 13.53 -21.21
N ARG A 48 -15.59 14.25 -20.09
CA ARG A 48 -14.34 14.28 -19.31
C ARG A 48 -13.90 12.91 -18.80
N MET A 49 -14.81 11.95 -18.70
CA MET A 49 -14.55 10.58 -18.27
C MET A 49 -14.96 9.59 -19.36
N LEU A 50 -14.13 8.58 -19.60
CA LEU A 50 -14.45 7.44 -20.46
C LEU A 50 -14.24 6.13 -19.71
N LYS A 51 -15.28 5.29 -19.68
CA LYS A 51 -15.28 3.98 -19.01
C LYS A 51 -15.37 2.84 -20.03
N ILE A 52 -14.31 2.05 -20.12
CA ILE A 52 -14.22 0.83 -20.93
C ILE A 52 -14.37 -0.36 -19.98
N SER A 53 -15.56 -0.95 -19.94
CA SER A 53 -15.92 -1.96 -18.92
C SER A 53 -16.60 -3.21 -19.45
N LEU A 54 -16.83 -3.28 -20.77
CA LEU A 54 -17.56 -4.38 -21.40
C LEU A 54 -16.66 -5.06 -22.46
N PRO A 55 -15.79 -6.02 -22.07
CA PRO A 55 -14.86 -6.65 -23.00
C PRO A 55 -15.54 -7.32 -24.20
N TYR A 56 -16.73 -7.88 -23.99
CA TYR A 56 -17.53 -8.48 -25.05
C TYR A 56 -18.02 -7.49 -26.12
N LYS A 57 -17.91 -6.18 -25.86
CA LYS A 57 -18.18 -5.10 -26.83
C LYS A 57 -16.92 -4.57 -27.50
N HIS A 58 -15.84 -5.35 -27.57
CA HIS A 58 -14.55 -4.93 -28.16
C HIS A 58 -14.72 -4.23 -29.52
N THR A 59 -15.41 -4.84 -30.50
CA THR A 59 -15.66 -4.22 -31.81
C THR A 59 -16.37 -2.88 -31.71
N ALA A 60 -17.37 -2.76 -30.84
CA ALA A 60 -18.09 -1.50 -30.66
C ALA A 60 -17.19 -0.41 -30.05
N TYR A 61 -16.29 -0.77 -29.13
CA TYR A 61 -15.29 0.16 -28.61
C TYR A 61 -14.26 0.54 -29.68
N MET A 62 -13.80 -0.39 -30.51
CA MET A 62 -12.91 -0.12 -31.64
C MET A 62 -13.52 0.93 -32.57
N ASP A 63 -14.77 0.73 -32.98
CA ASP A 63 -15.50 1.64 -33.86
C ASP A 63 -15.70 3.01 -33.19
N PHE A 64 -16.09 3.01 -31.91
CA PHE A 64 -16.29 4.24 -31.14
C PHE A 64 -15.00 5.08 -31.05
N LEU A 65 -13.88 4.46 -30.68
CA LEU A 65 -12.59 5.11 -30.48
C LEU A 65 -11.92 5.58 -31.79
N SER A 66 -12.19 4.86 -32.89
CA SER A 66 -11.65 5.18 -34.22
C SER A 66 -12.53 6.13 -35.03
N SER A 67 -13.74 6.43 -34.56
CA SER A 67 -14.70 7.25 -35.30
C SER A 67 -14.29 8.71 -35.35
N GLU A 68 -14.21 9.27 -36.57
CA GLU A 68 -14.04 10.71 -36.80
C GLU A 68 -15.09 11.54 -36.07
N TYR A 69 -16.34 11.05 -36.02
CA TYR A 69 -17.45 11.74 -35.38
C TYR A 69 -17.24 11.91 -33.86
N ASN A 70 -16.54 10.99 -33.21
CA ASN A 70 -16.30 11.04 -31.78
C ASN A 70 -15.01 11.76 -31.39
N LYS A 71 -14.18 12.20 -32.34
CA LYS A 71 -12.85 12.75 -32.05
C LYS A 71 -12.89 13.93 -31.08
N GLU A 72 -13.82 14.86 -31.24
CA GLU A 72 -13.95 16.01 -30.35
C GLU A 72 -14.31 15.59 -28.91
N HIS A 73 -15.21 14.61 -28.76
CA HIS A 73 -15.55 14.04 -27.45
C HIS A 73 -14.38 13.31 -26.82
N LEU A 74 -13.65 12.49 -27.61
CA LEU A 74 -12.48 11.73 -27.15
C LEU A 74 -11.34 12.66 -26.73
N ALA A 75 -11.16 13.79 -27.42
CA ALA A 75 -10.21 14.83 -27.03
C ALA A 75 -10.62 15.56 -25.73
N ALA A 76 -11.89 15.52 -25.33
CA ALA A 76 -12.31 16.10 -24.05
C ALA A 76 -12.02 15.18 -22.84
N VAL A 77 -11.69 13.90 -23.08
CA VAL A 77 -11.44 12.91 -22.03
C VAL A 77 -10.19 13.28 -21.23
N LYS A 78 -10.35 13.34 -19.91
CA LYS A 78 -9.29 13.56 -18.91
C LYS A 78 -9.05 12.32 -18.05
N TYR A 79 -10.12 11.57 -17.76
CA TYR A 79 -10.12 10.37 -16.93
C TYR A 79 -10.46 9.16 -17.78
N LEU A 80 -9.53 8.22 -17.88
CA LEU A 80 -9.73 6.95 -18.57
C LEU A 80 -9.83 5.83 -17.53
N TYR A 81 -10.96 5.13 -17.51
CA TYR A 81 -11.18 3.98 -16.64
C TYR A 81 -11.32 2.70 -17.47
N ILE A 82 -10.46 1.72 -17.23
CA ILE A 82 -10.48 0.41 -17.90
C ILE A 82 -10.73 -0.69 -16.87
N LEU A 83 -11.86 -1.37 -17.00
CA LEU A 83 -12.30 -2.43 -16.11
C LEU A 83 -12.41 -3.74 -16.88
N LYS A 84 -11.72 -4.77 -16.37
CA LYS A 84 -11.96 -6.16 -16.75
C LYS A 84 -12.96 -6.77 -15.75
N PRO A 85 -13.96 -7.56 -16.17
CA PRO A 85 -14.83 -8.26 -15.25
C PRO A 85 -14.03 -9.27 -14.42
N ASN A 86 -14.54 -9.66 -13.25
CA ASN A 86 -13.93 -10.74 -12.48
C ASN A 86 -14.10 -12.05 -13.26
N GLU A 87 -13.00 -12.58 -13.79
CA GLU A 87 -12.99 -13.80 -14.58
C GLU A 87 -12.54 -15.00 -13.75
N THR A 88 -13.11 -16.17 -14.01
CA THR A 88 -12.64 -17.43 -13.41
C THR A 88 -11.46 -18.04 -14.18
N ARG A 89 -11.10 -17.47 -15.33
CA ARG A 89 -9.98 -17.87 -16.18
C ARG A 89 -9.29 -16.62 -16.68
N HIS A 90 -7.97 -16.59 -16.60
CA HIS A 90 -7.18 -15.47 -17.06
C HIS A 90 -7.32 -15.30 -18.58
N SER A 91 -7.91 -14.19 -19.02
CA SER A 91 -7.92 -13.79 -20.43
C SER A 91 -7.40 -12.37 -20.60
N HIS A 92 -6.57 -12.15 -21.62
CA HIS A 92 -6.07 -10.81 -21.93
C HIS A 92 -7.07 -10.06 -22.81
N PRO A 93 -7.48 -8.83 -22.44
CA PRO A 93 -8.31 -8.02 -23.29
C PRO A 93 -7.55 -7.68 -24.58
N LYS A 94 -8.26 -7.71 -25.71
CA LYS A 94 -7.70 -7.25 -26.98
C LYS A 94 -7.41 -5.74 -26.89
N SER A 95 -6.32 -5.30 -27.52
CA SER A 95 -5.91 -3.90 -27.54
C SER A 95 -6.97 -2.98 -28.17
N LEU A 96 -6.96 -1.71 -27.78
CA LEU A 96 -7.89 -0.69 -28.23
C LEU A 96 -7.11 0.55 -28.75
N PRO A 97 -7.56 1.21 -29.82
CA PRO A 97 -6.85 2.35 -30.40
C PRO A 97 -7.08 3.59 -29.55
N LEU A 98 -6.14 3.91 -28.66
CA LEU A 98 -6.26 5.04 -27.74
C LEU A 98 -5.79 6.38 -28.34
N ASN A 99 -5.44 6.42 -29.63
CA ASN A 99 -4.81 7.57 -30.30
C ASN A 99 -5.59 8.89 -30.19
N SER A 100 -6.91 8.83 -30.08
CA SER A 100 -7.78 10.02 -29.96
C SER A 100 -7.83 10.61 -28.54
N LEU A 101 -7.24 9.93 -27.54
CA LEU A 101 -7.28 10.30 -26.12
C LEU A 101 -6.09 11.17 -25.70
N THR A 102 -5.78 12.19 -26.50
CA THR A 102 -4.55 13.02 -26.40
C THR A 102 -4.45 13.87 -25.13
N TYR A 103 -5.54 14.01 -24.39
CA TYR A 103 -5.65 14.91 -23.24
C TYR A 103 -5.87 14.18 -21.91
N VAL A 104 -5.80 12.85 -21.90
CA VAL A 104 -5.91 12.05 -20.67
C VAL A 104 -4.77 12.43 -19.72
N THR A 105 -5.15 12.64 -18.46
CA THR A 105 -4.23 12.93 -17.35
C THR A 105 -4.35 11.90 -16.22
N HIS A 106 -5.46 11.17 -16.14
CA HIS A 106 -5.70 10.17 -15.10
C HIS A 106 -6.05 8.83 -15.75
N LEU A 107 -5.29 7.80 -15.40
CA LEU A 107 -5.57 6.42 -15.76
C LEU A 107 -5.99 5.64 -14.52
N GLU A 108 -7.16 5.03 -14.59
CA GLU A 108 -7.63 4.08 -13.60
C GLU A 108 -7.87 2.72 -14.25
N THR A 109 -7.41 1.66 -13.61
CA THR A 109 -7.63 0.28 -14.04
C THR A 109 -8.15 -0.58 -12.91
N SER A 110 -8.92 -1.61 -13.26
CA SER A 110 -9.38 -2.60 -12.27
C SER A 110 -9.43 -4.00 -12.88
N ASN A 111 -8.94 -4.98 -12.10
CA ASN A 111 -8.84 -6.39 -12.49
C ASN A 111 -7.95 -6.66 -13.70
N LEU A 112 -7.01 -5.76 -14.00
CA LEU A 112 -6.01 -5.99 -15.04
C LEU A 112 -4.78 -6.65 -14.43
N CYS A 113 -4.08 -7.50 -15.18
CA CYS A 113 -2.78 -8.01 -14.76
C CYS A 113 -1.64 -7.04 -15.11
N LEU A 114 -0.45 -7.27 -14.56
CA LEU A 114 0.71 -6.38 -14.78
C LEU A 114 1.12 -6.25 -16.26
N ALA A 115 1.02 -7.33 -17.05
CA ALA A 115 1.34 -7.27 -18.48
C ALA A 115 0.39 -6.33 -19.24
N GLU A 116 -0.89 -6.34 -18.89
CA GLU A 116 -1.92 -5.49 -19.50
C GLU A 116 -1.71 -4.02 -19.11
N ILE A 117 -1.44 -3.76 -17.83
CA ILE A 117 -1.11 -2.41 -17.33
C ILE A 117 0.15 -1.88 -18.04
N GLY A 118 1.17 -2.73 -18.19
CA GLY A 118 2.40 -2.41 -18.90
C GLY A 118 2.14 -2.04 -20.37
N HIS A 119 1.38 -2.87 -21.09
CA HIS A 119 1.01 -2.59 -22.49
C HIS A 119 0.22 -1.29 -22.62
N LEU A 120 -0.83 -1.13 -21.80
CA LEU A 120 -1.66 0.06 -21.77
C LEU A 120 -0.84 1.33 -21.52
N SER A 121 0.12 1.26 -20.60
CA SER A 121 1.02 2.37 -20.31
C SER A 121 1.91 2.73 -21.50
N GLN A 122 2.42 1.74 -22.25
CA GLN A 122 3.20 2.02 -23.46
C GLN A 122 2.32 2.65 -24.55
N GLU A 123 1.09 2.19 -24.73
CA GLU A 123 0.16 2.81 -25.69
C GLU A 123 -0.15 4.26 -25.29
N ILE A 124 -0.49 4.52 -24.03
CA ILE A 124 -0.80 5.86 -23.54
C ILE A 124 0.41 6.79 -23.66
N LYS A 125 1.62 6.30 -23.38
CA LYS A 125 2.87 7.07 -23.54
C LYS A 125 3.05 7.61 -24.96
N LEU A 126 2.60 6.87 -25.97
CA LEU A 126 2.65 7.31 -27.38
C LEU A 126 1.64 8.42 -27.70
N VAL A 127 0.58 8.53 -26.89
CA VAL A 127 -0.56 9.43 -27.11
C VAL A 127 -0.43 10.72 -26.30
N THR A 128 0.03 10.65 -25.05
CA THR A 128 0.13 11.79 -24.15
C THR A 128 1.29 11.61 -23.17
N SER A 129 1.99 12.71 -22.89
CA SER A 129 3.02 12.80 -21.83
C SER A 129 2.49 13.47 -20.56
N ASN A 130 1.19 13.77 -20.51
CA ASN A 130 0.55 14.53 -19.43
C ASN A 130 -0.12 13.67 -18.36
N ILE A 131 0.19 12.37 -18.29
CA ILE A 131 -0.34 11.51 -17.22
C ILE A 131 0.19 12.00 -15.88
N GLU A 132 -0.74 12.37 -15.01
CA GLU A 132 -0.53 12.88 -13.66
C GLU A 132 -0.81 11.78 -12.63
N SER A 133 -1.77 10.89 -12.89
CA SER A 133 -2.18 9.85 -11.93
C SER A 133 -2.40 8.50 -12.60
N ILE A 134 -1.87 7.44 -11.98
CA ILE A 134 -2.13 6.04 -12.34
C ILE A 134 -2.64 5.31 -11.10
N THR A 135 -3.86 4.78 -11.19
CA THR A 135 -4.50 3.98 -10.14
C THR A 135 -4.85 2.60 -10.70
N CYS A 136 -4.30 1.55 -10.12
CA CYS A 136 -4.51 0.18 -10.52
C CYS A 136 -5.05 -0.62 -9.34
N ASN A 137 -6.32 -0.97 -9.42
CA ASN A 137 -7.06 -1.66 -8.37
C ASN A 137 -7.19 -3.15 -8.67
N ASN A 138 -7.08 -4.00 -7.65
CA ASN A 138 -7.25 -5.44 -7.77
C ASN A 138 -6.41 -6.08 -8.90
N ILE A 139 -5.12 -5.75 -8.95
CA ILE A 139 -4.21 -6.23 -10.00
C ILE A 139 -4.13 -7.76 -9.92
N GLU A 140 -4.48 -8.43 -11.01
CA GLU A 140 -4.47 -9.89 -11.10
C GLU A 140 -3.02 -10.41 -11.20
N THR A 141 -2.70 -11.43 -10.41
CA THR A 141 -1.34 -12.01 -10.35
C THR A 141 -1.23 -13.37 -11.07
N TRP A 142 -2.21 -13.69 -11.92
CA TRP A 142 -2.35 -14.98 -12.60
C TRP A 142 -1.41 -15.11 -13.81
N CYS A 143 -0.97 -13.99 -14.37
CA CYS A 143 -0.10 -13.94 -15.54
C CYS A 143 1.33 -14.35 -15.17
N ASP A 144 2.06 -14.95 -16.11
CA ASP A 144 3.49 -15.27 -15.96
C ASP A 144 4.34 -14.02 -15.68
N THR A 145 3.88 -12.84 -16.13
CA THR A 145 4.47 -11.54 -15.78
C THR A 145 4.03 -11.12 -14.37
N ARG A 146 4.61 -11.74 -13.34
CA ARG A 146 4.36 -11.43 -11.91
C ARG A 146 5.16 -10.25 -11.37
N GLN A 147 5.82 -9.53 -12.26
CA GLN A 147 6.98 -8.71 -11.97
C GLN A 147 6.64 -7.25 -12.17
N PHE A 148 6.48 -6.51 -11.08
CA PHE A 148 6.28 -5.06 -11.12
C PHE A 148 7.61 -4.36 -11.42
N SER A 149 7.61 -3.44 -12.40
CA SER A 149 8.78 -2.61 -12.72
C SER A 149 8.44 -1.13 -12.54
N THR A 150 9.38 -0.39 -11.93
CA THR A 150 9.33 1.07 -11.81
C THR A 150 9.51 1.79 -13.16
N ASP A 151 9.82 1.07 -14.25
CA ASP A 151 9.91 1.64 -15.60
C ASP A 151 8.61 2.30 -16.06
N LEU A 152 7.47 1.88 -15.49
CA LEU A 152 6.19 2.54 -15.69
C LEU A 152 6.24 4.03 -15.31
N PHE A 153 6.99 4.37 -14.28
CA PHE A 153 7.12 5.75 -13.83
C PHE A 153 7.94 6.58 -14.83
N SER A 154 8.99 5.96 -15.41
CA SER A 154 9.81 6.56 -16.47
C SER A 154 9.01 6.87 -17.75
N ALA A 155 7.91 6.15 -17.98
CA ALA A 155 7.04 6.39 -19.13
C ALA A 155 6.27 7.72 -19.03
N HIS A 156 6.04 8.24 -17.81
CA HIS A 156 5.14 9.35 -17.56
C HIS A 156 5.83 10.45 -16.72
N PRO A 157 6.50 11.42 -17.36
CA PRO A 157 7.32 12.41 -16.65
C PRO A 157 6.56 13.35 -15.69
N ARG A 158 5.24 13.50 -15.86
CA ARG A 158 4.37 14.33 -15.02
C ARG A 158 3.64 13.55 -13.94
N LEU A 159 3.94 12.25 -13.80
CA LEU A 159 3.27 11.37 -12.86
C LEU A 159 3.54 11.85 -11.43
N ASN A 160 2.47 12.24 -10.74
CA ASN A 160 2.50 12.74 -9.37
C ASN A 160 1.85 11.78 -8.37
N GLN A 161 0.96 10.91 -8.84
CA GLN A 161 0.21 9.96 -8.03
C GLN A 161 0.29 8.56 -8.63
N VAL A 162 0.64 7.59 -7.78
CA VAL A 162 0.76 6.18 -8.12
C VAL A 162 0.07 5.36 -7.05
N TYR A 163 -0.95 4.61 -7.44
CA TYR A 163 -1.65 3.68 -6.57
C TYR A 163 -1.71 2.30 -7.22
N PHE A 164 -1.12 1.29 -6.59
CA PHE A 164 -1.14 -0.10 -7.04
C PHE A 164 -1.63 -0.97 -5.89
N SER A 165 -2.72 -1.70 -6.15
CA SER A 165 -3.30 -2.64 -5.20
C SER A 165 -3.46 -4.00 -5.85
N PHE A 166 -2.69 -4.97 -5.38
CA PHE A 166 -2.69 -6.34 -5.89
C PHE A 166 -3.81 -7.16 -5.26
N ASN A 167 -4.41 -8.07 -6.03
CA ASN A 167 -5.47 -8.94 -5.56
C ASN A 167 -4.96 -9.91 -4.48
N GLU A 168 -5.76 -10.11 -3.43
CA GLU A 168 -5.50 -11.07 -2.34
C GLU A 168 -6.34 -12.34 -2.50
N ASP A 169 -6.31 -12.98 -3.66
CA ASP A 169 -7.13 -14.19 -3.87
C ASP A 169 -6.55 -15.47 -3.23
N GLY A 170 -5.39 -15.38 -2.58
CA GLY A 170 -4.75 -16.47 -1.82
C GLY A 170 -4.35 -17.69 -2.66
N HIS A 171 -4.54 -17.64 -3.98
CA HIS A 171 -4.43 -18.79 -4.88
C HIS A 171 -3.56 -18.51 -6.10
N SER A 172 -3.40 -17.25 -6.49
CA SER A 172 -2.52 -16.84 -7.58
C SER A 172 -1.19 -16.33 -7.03
N GLY A 173 -0.10 -16.67 -7.72
CA GLY A 173 1.27 -16.40 -7.28
C GLY A 173 1.47 -14.94 -6.88
N PHE A 174 2.42 -14.69 -6.01
CA PHE A 174 2.59 -13.36 -5.46
C PHE A 174 3.14 -12.37 -6.50
N ALA A 175 2.65 -11.13 -6.46
CA ALA A 175 3.28 -10.05 -7.20
C ALA A 175 4.55 -9.62 -6.46
N SER A 176 5.69 -9.74 -7.13
CA SER A 176 7.00 -9.34 -6.61
C SER A 176 7.49 -8.10 -7.35
N ILE A 177 8.22 -7.24 -6.65
CA ILE A 177 8.96 -6.17 -7.31
C ILE A 177 10.12 -6.81 -8.06
N HIS A 178 10.22 -6.57 -9.36
CA HIS A 178 11.30 -7.12 -10.15
C HIS A 178 12.55 -6.25 -10.11
N ASN A 179 13.70 -6.88 -10.28
CA ASN A 179 14.96 -6.18 -10.50
C ASN A 179 14.86 -5.33 -11.78
N ALA A 180 14.99 -4.01 -11.68
CA ALA A 180 15.11 -3.22 -12.89
C ALA A 180 16.38 -3.65 -13.65
N PRO A 181 16.36 -3.73 -14.99
CA PRO A 181 17.60 -3.87 -15.75
C PRO A 181 18.55 -2.72 -15.38
N LYS A 182 19.82 -3.04 -15.16
CA LYS A 182 20.88 -2.12 -14.66
C LYS A 182 21.07 -0.82 -15.47
N SER A 183 20.38 -0.66 -16.61
CA SER A 183 20.65 0.34 -17.63
C SER A 183 19.84 1.64 -17.53
N THR A 184 18.83 1.74 -16.65
CA THR A 184 18.00 2.95 -16.56
C THR A 184 17.80 3.39 -15.11
N THR A 185 18.69 4.27 -14.64
CA THR A 185 18.46 5.02 -13.41
C THR A 185 17.31 5.99 -13.63
N PHE A 186 16.10 5.58 -13.28
CA PHE A 186 14.95 6.47 -13.21
C PHE A 186 15.17 7.49 -12.09
N MET A 187 14.89 8.76 -12.36
CA MET A 187 14.77 9.81 -11.33
C MET A 187 13.39 10.45 -11.52
N SER A 188 12.53 10.40 -10.50
CA SER A 188 11.30 11.18 -10.50
C SER A 188 11.27 12.20 -9.38
N ASN A 189 11.05 13.43 -9.81
CA ASN A 189 10.87 14.57 -8.93
C ASN A 189 9.38 14.95 -8.83
N GLU A 190 8.47 14.34 -9.59
CA GLU A 190 7.06 14.77 -9.59
C GLU A 190 6.17 13.88 -8.72
N ILE A 191 6.58 12.63 -8.44
CA ILE A 191 5.79 11.70 -7.62
C ILE A 191 5.74 12.20 -6.17
N LYS A 192 4.52 12.51 -5.72
CA LYS A 192 4.20 12.96 -4.37
C LYS A 192 3.47 11.90 -3.57
N LEU A 193 2.70 11.04 -4.23
CA LEU A 193 1.95 9.96 -3.61
C LEU A 193 2.34 8.64 -4.26
N LEU A 194 2.83 7.72 -3.43
CA LEU A 194 3.08 6.33 -3.80
C LEU A 194 2.35 5.40 -2.83
N VAL A 195 1.47 4.57 -3.36
CA VAL A 195 0.79 3.52 -2.60
C VAL A 195 1.00 2.20 -3.31
N LEU A 196 1.62 1.25 -2.61
CA LEU A 196 1.86 -0.11 -3.05
C LEU A 196 1.26 -1.04 -2.01
N THR A 197 0.19 -1.75 -2.36
CA THR A 197 -0.53 -2.63 -1.42
C THR A 197 -0.61 -4.05 -1.93
N SER A 198 -0.37 -5.02 -1.05
CA SER A 198 -0.43 -6.48 -1.31
C SER A 198 0.71 -7.01 -2.18
N VAL A 199 1.90 -6.43 -2.03
CA VAL A 199 3.14 -6.96 -2.63
C VAL A 199 3.70 -8.08 -1.77
N ARG A 200 3.94 -9.25 -2.37
CA ARG A 200 4.50 -10.41 -1.66
C ARG A 200 5.69 -10.91 -2.46
N ASP A 201 6.87 -10.69 -1.93
CA ASP A 201 8.10 -11.16 -2.54
C ASP A 201 8.34 -12.63 -2.15
N ASP A 202 8.88 -13.44 -3.05
CA ASP A 202 9.21 -14.84 -2.74
C ASP A 202 10.16 -14.93 -1.53
N GLU A 203 11.02 -13.91 -1.37
CA GLU A 203 11.95 -13.79 -0.26
C GLU A 203 11.26 -13.62 1.11
N ASP A 204 9.99 -13.19 1.18
CA ASP A 204 9.22 -13.14 2.44
C ASP A 204 9.07 -14.56 3.03
N MET A 205 8.72 -15.53 2.19
CA MET A 205 8.62 -16.93 2.60
C MET A 205 10.00 -17.48 2.99
N ASP A 206 11.04 -17.15 2.23
CA ASP A 206 12.41 -17.57 2.54
C ASP A 206 12.90 -16.97 3.88
N GLN A 207 12.59 -15.70 4.17
CA GLN A 207 12.90 -15.10 5.47
C GLN A 207 12.26 -15.89 6.60
N HIS A 208 10.98 -16.20 6.45
CA HIS A 208 10.24 -16.94 7.47
C HIS A 208 10.87 -18.31 7.75
N ASP A 209 11.14 -19.08 6.71
CA ASP A 209 11.75 -20.41 6.81
C ASP A 209 13.16 -20.38 7.41
N ILE A 210 13.96 -19.37 7.07
CA ILE A 210 15.32 -19.22 7.60
C ILE A 210 15.29 -18.85 9.08
N LEU A 211 14.39 -17.97 9.49
CA LEU A 211 14.28 -17.56 10.89
C LEU A 211 13.78 -18.72 11.78
N GLU A 212 12.87 -19.56 11.29
CA GLU A 212 12.48 -20.80 11.96
C GLU A 212 13.65 -21.77 12.11
N LYS A 213 14.44 -21.98 11.04
CA LYS A 213 15.63 -22.83 11.09
C LYS A 213 16.68 -22.31 12.06
N MET A 214 16.90 -20.99 12.14
CA MET A 214 17.81 -20.39 13.11
C MET A 214 17.40 -20.71 14.55
N GLN A 215 16.10 -20.67 14.86
CA GLN A 215 15.60 -21.02 16.19
C GLN A 215 15.80 -22.52 16.52
N ILE A 216 15.56 -23.40 15.54
CA ILE A 216 15.75 -24.85 15.72
C ILE A 216 17.22 -25.16 16.03
N VAL A 217 18.14 -24.57 15.27
CA VAL A 217 19.59 -24.76 15.46
C VAL A 217 20.03 -24.35 16.87
N GLU A 218 19.41 -23.31 17.43
CA GLU A 218 19.72 -22.86 18.79
C GLU A 218 19.06 -23.67 19.89
N THR A 219 17.85 -24.15 19.67
CA THR A 219 17.22 -25.07 20.63
C THR A 219 18.07 -26.34 20.74
N ASN A 220 18.65 -26.78 19.63
CA ASN A 220 19.56 -27.92 19.61
C ASN A 220 20.88 -27.64 20.35
N LEU A 221 21.36 -26.39 20.45
CA LEU A 221 22.58 -26.02 21.22
C LEU A 221 22.44 -26.35 22.71
N ASP A 222 21.25 -26.17 23.27
CA ASP A 222 20.98 -26.46 24.68
C ASP A 222 21.03 -27.97 25.00
N GLU A 223 21.02 -28.83 23.97
CA GLU A 223 21.08 -30.30 24.06
C GLU A 223 22.41 -30.90 23.55
N VAL A 224 23.44 -30.08 23.36
CA VAL A 224 24.76 -30.53 22.86
C VAL A 224 25.67 -31.00 23.99
N PHE A 225 26.30 -32.17 23.80
CA PHE A 225 27.20 -32.77 24.79
C PHE A 225 28.63 -33.01 24.27
N SER A 226 28.93 -32.78 22.98
CA SER A 226 30.27 -33.00 22.41
C SER A 226 30.82 -31.80 21.62
N GLN A 227 32.14 -31.68 21.52
CA GLN A 227 32.81 -30.60 20.77
C GLN A 227 32.54 -30.65 19.26
N GLU A 228 32.39 -31.84 18.68
CA GLU A 228 32.09 -32.01 17.25
C GLU A 228 30.68 -31.47 16.92
N GLN A 229 29.71 -31.70 17.80
CA GLN A 229 28.35 -31.17 17.65
C GLN A 229 28.31 -29.63 17.74
N ILE A 230 29.12 -29.03 18.62
CA ILE A 230 29.25 -27.57 18.72
C ILE A 230 29.75 -27.00 17.37
N GLN A 231 30.81 -27.57 16.81
CA GLN A 231 31.35 -27.13 15.52
C GLN A 231 30.35 -27.26 14.37
N GLN A 232 29.57 -28.35 14.34
CA GLN A 232 28.52 -28.54 13.33
C GLN A 232 27.43 -27.47 13.44
N ILE A 233 27.01 -27.11 14.65
CA ILE A 233 26.00 -26.07 14.85
C ILE A 233 26.55 -24.68 14.50
N GLU A 234 27.79 -24.37 14.88
CA GLU A 234 28.43 -23.11 14.47
C GLU A 234 28.52 -22.98 12.94
N GLN A 235 28.81 -24.08 12.24
CA GLN A 235 28.79 -24.13 10.77
C GLN A 235 27.37 -23.89 10.22
N GLN A 236 26.35 -24.56 10.77
CA GLN A 236 24.95 -24.35 10.37
C GLN A 236 24.49 -22.90 10.59
N LYS A 237 24.82 -22.32 11.75
CA LYS A 237 24.55 -20.92 12.07
C LYS A 237 25.18 -19.98 11.04
N SER A 238 26.45 -20.23 10.70
CA SER A 238 27.17 -19.43 9.70
C SER A 238 26.53 -19.53 8.32
N SER A 239 26.09 -20.73 7.90
CA SER A 239 25.38 -20.93 6.64
C SER A 239 24.02 -20.22 6.61
N LEU A 240 23.24 -20.28 7.69
CA LEU A 240 21.95 -19.59 7.78
C LEU A 240 22.10 -18.06 7.73
N LEU A 241 23.13 -17.52 8.38
CA LEU A 241 23.46 -16.09 8.31
C LEU A 241 23.87 -15.65 6.91
N GLN A 242 24.58 -16.51 6.16
CA GLN A 242 24.89 -16.22 4.76
C GLN A 242 23.62 -16.17 3.90
N ILE A 243 22.70 -17.13 4.07
CA ILE A 243 21.42 -17.14 3.34
C ILE A 243 20.59 -15.89 3.69
N TRP A 244 20.54 -15.51 4.97
CA TRP A 244 19.90 -14.25 5.40
C TRP A 244 20.48 -13.04 4.67
N SER A 245 21.81 -12.92 4.62
CA SER A 245 22.49 -11.86 3.88
C SER A 245 22.12 -11.87 2.39
N ASP A 246 22.05 -13.04 1.75
CA ASP A 246 21.70 -13.16 0.33
C ASP A 246 20.25 -12.72 0.06
N ILE A 247 19.33 -13.04 0.97
CA ILE A 247 17.94 -12.57 0.95
C ILE A 247 17.90 -11.04 1.07
N GLU A 248 18.60 -10.45 2.05
CA GLU A 248 18.65 -8.99 2.22
C GLU A 248 19.16 -8.28 0.98
N GLN A 249 20.22 -8.80 0.36
CA GLN A 249 20.79 -8.22 -0.86
C GLN A 249 19.85 -8.33 -2.06
N THR A 250 19.03 -9.38 -2.12
CA THR A 250 18.05 -9.56 -3.19
C THR A 250 16.90 -8.56 -3.04
N LEU A 251 16.36 -8.41 -1.83
CA LEU A 251 15.34 -7.41 -1.55
C LEU A 251 15.87 -5.98 -1.77
N LEU A 252 17.09 -5.68 -1.33
CA LEU A 252 17.70 -4.38 -1.56
C LEU A 252 17.73 -4.03 -3.05
N LYS A 253 18.14 -4.96 -3.92
CA LYS A 253 18.17 -4.74 -5.38
C LYS A 253 16.78 -4.41 -5.94
N LYS A 254 15.73 -5.06 -5.45
CA LYS A 254 14.34 -4.82 -5.88
C LYS A 254 13.86 -3.42 -5.49
N TYR A 255 14.10 -3.00 -4.25
CA TYR A 255 13.51 -1.79 -3.69
C TYR A 255 14.41 -0.55 -3.74
N THR A 256 15.71 -0.67 -4.00
CA THR A 256 16.63 0.48 -4.11
C THR A 256 16.14 1.50 -5.13
N HIS A 257 15.45 1.08 -6.19
CA HIS A 257 14.92 2.00 -7.20
C HIS A 257 13.91 3.01 -6.65
N LEU A 258 13.21 2.70 -5.55
CA LEU A 258 12.26 3.62 -4.92
C LEU A 258 12.98 4.80 -4.25
N THR A 259 14.26 4.67 -3.88
CA THR A 259 15.05 5.77 -3.32
C THR A 259 15.27 6.91 -4.31
N ASN A 260 15.00 6.67 -5.60
CA ASN A 260 15.10 7.69 -6.64
C ASN A 260 13.90 8.66 -6.68
N ILE A 261 12.92 8.51 -5.80
CA ILE A 261 11.78 9.41 -5.71
C ILE A 261 12.09 10.50 -4.65
N LYS A 262 12.10 11.77 -5.07
CA LYS A 262 12.62 12.89 -4.24
C LYS A 262 11.58 13.81 -3.61
N ASN A 263 10.31 13.71 -4.00
CA ASN A 263 9.29 14.66 -3.56
C ASN A 263 8.06 13.98 -2.94
N LEU A 264 8.26 12.81 -2.32
CA LEU A 264 7.17 12.10 -1.65
C LEU A 264 6.62 12.92 -0.49
N GLU A 265 5.31 13.09 -0.49
CA GLU A 265 4.51 13.63 0.62
C GLU A 265 3.70 12.52 1.30
N HIS A 266 3.35 11.47 0.55
CA HIS A 266 2.57 10.33 1.00
C HIS A 266 3.18 9.03 0.50
N LEU A 267 3.43 8.11 1.43
CA LEU A 267 3.86 6.77 1.12
C LEU A 267 3.08 5.73 1.94
N ASP A 268 2.48 4.75 1.28
CA ASP A 268 1.80 3.62 1.94
C ASP A 268 2.28 2.29 1.35
N PHE A 269 2.99 1.50 2.15
CA PHE A 269 3.33 0.11 1.87
C PHE A 269 2.36 -0.81 2.62
N GLY A 270 1.26 -1.17 1.97
CA GLY A 270 0.30 -2.12 2.51
C GLY A 270 0.69 -3.56 2.20
N LEU A 271 0.59 -4.46 3.17
CA LEU A 271 0.84 -5.89 3.04
C LEU A 271 2.19 -6.23 2.39
N CYS A 272 3.21 -5.39 2.62
CA CYS A 272 4.58 -5.60 2.17
C CYS A 272 5.39 -6.14 3.34
N TYR A 273 6.06 -7.27 3.15
CA TYR A 273 6.80 -7.98 4.21
C TYR A 273 8.31 -8.03 3.98
N ALA A 274 8.81 -7.26 3.01
CA ALA A 274 10.22 -7.18 2.64
C ALA A 274 11.11 -6.45 3.68
N TRP A 275 10.74 -6.44 4.97
CA TRP A 275 11.41 -5.64 5.99
C TRP A 275 12.61 -6.38 6.59
N THR A 276 13.80 -5.84 6.33
CA THR A 276 15.07 -6.26 6.92
C THR A 276 15.83 -5.03 7.42
N PRO A 277 16.84 -5.17 8.31
CA PRO A 277 17.69 -4.05 8.69
C PRO A 277 18.24 -3.26 7.50
N THR A 278 18.74 -3.96 6.48
CA THR A 278 19.26 -3.36 5.24
C THR A 278 18.16 -2.60 4.49
N MET A 279 16.95 -3.14 4.44
CA MET A 279 15.80 -2.49 3.80
C MET A 279 15.33 -1.23 4.53
N TRP A 280 15.33 -1.22 5.87
CA TRP A 280 15.04 -0.01 6.66
C TRP A 280 16.06 1.10 6.41
N ARG A 281 17.35 0.75 6.28
CA ARG A 281 18.40 1.72 5.90
C ARG A 281 18.26 2.21 4.47
N ASN A 282 17.86 1.34 3.53
CA ASN A 282 17.51 1.78 2.18
C ASN A 282 16.33 2.76 2.21
N PHE A 283 15.34 2.48 3.04
CA PHE A 283 14.17 3.33 3.20
C PHE A 283 14.48 4.68 3.85
N ARG A 284 15.48 4.73 4.73
CA ARG A 284 16.04 5.99 5.25
C ARG A 284 16.55 6.88 4.12
N TYR A 285 17.24 6.36 3.10
CA TYR A 285 17.69 7.20 1.97
C TYR A 285 16.53 7.79 1.15
N LEU A 286 15.43 7.04 1.01
CA LEU A 286 14.20 7.55 0.39
C LEU A 286 13.63 8.70 1.24
N ALA A 287 13.59 8.55 2.56
CA ALA A 287 13.12 9.58 3.48
C ALA A 287 13.99 10.84 3.46
N GLU A 288 15.32 10.69 3.51
CA GLU A 288 16.28 11.80 3.39
C GLU A 288 16.13 12.53 2.06
N SER A 289 15.84 11.79 0.98
CA SER A 289 15.59 12.35 -0.34
C SER A 289 14.22 13.02 -0.47
N SER A 290 13.26 12.72 0.42
CA SER A 290 11.89 13.23 0.42
C SER A 290 11.55 13.96 1.73
N PRO A 291 12.14 15.14 2.01
CA PRO A 291 12.00 15.85 3.29
C PRO A 291 10.57 16.34 3.59
N ASN A 292 9.69 16.33 2.58
CA ASN A 292 8.29 16.74 2.69
C ASN A 292 7.34 15.58 3.02
N LEU A 293 7.86 14.39 3.33
CA LEU A 293 7.05 13.23 3.69
C LEU A 293 6.22 13.51 4.94
N LYS A 294 4.89 13.47 4.79
CA LYS A 294 3.90 13.76 5.84
C LYS A 294 3.07 12.55 6.25
N TYR A 295 2.91 11.58 5.35
CA TYR A 295 2.16 10.35 5.63
C TYR A 295 3.03 9.14 5.36
N LEU A 296 3.05 8.22 6.32
CA LEU A 296 3.71 6.92 6.24
C LEU A 296 2.75 5.81 6.65
N GLY A 297 2.42 4.92 5.72
CA GLY A 297 1.71 3.66 5.95
C GLY A 297 2.67 2.49 5.83
N LEU A 298 2.70 1.65 6.87
CA LEU A 298 3.54 0.47 6.94
C LEU A 298 2.69 -0.72 7.38
N HIS A 299 2.98 -1.87 6.80
CA HIS A 299 2.34 -3.13 7.16
C HIS A 299 3.40 -4.17 7.44
N GLY A 300 3.16 -5.05 8.41
CA GLY A 300 3.72 -6.40 8.34
C GLY A 300 5.11 -6.53 8.90
N TRP A 301 5.56 -5.53 9.66
CA TRP A 301 6.76 -5.70 10.46
C TRP A 301 6.49 -6.63 11.63
N ASP A 302 7.46 -7.53 11.85
CA ASP A 302 7.49 -8.52 12.93
C ASP A 302 6.33 -9.53 12.84
N GLN A 303 6.19 -10.17 11.66
CA GLN A 303 5.59 -11.51 11.54
C GLN A 303 6.29 -12.58 12.41
N LEU A 304 7.41 -12.22 13.05
CA LEU A 304 8.27 -13.07 13.87
C LEU A 304 7.71 -13.33 15.27
N GLY A 305 6.54 -12.79 15.58
CA GLY A 305 5.69 -13.24 16.68
C GLY A 305 5.32 -14.73 16.63
N LYS A 306 5.57 -15.46 15.51
CA LYS A 306 5.50 -16.93 15.47
C LYS A 306 6.41 -17.62 16.48
N LEU A 307 7.57 -17.03 16.79
CA LEU A 307 8.59 -17.67 17.62
C LEU A 307 8.37 -17.28 19.08
N GLY A 308 7.34 -17.90 19.67
CA GLY A 308 6.85 -17.71 21.02
C GLY A 308 7.81 -17.04 22.01
N LYS A 309 7.27 -15.97 22.61
CA LYS A 309 7.80 -15.12 23.69
C LYS A 309 8.60 -13.93 23.17
N PHE A 310 8.08 -12.74 23.44
CA PHE A 310 8.78 -11.45 23.54
C PHE A 310 10.07 -11.48 24.42
N ALA A 311 10.51 -12.66 24.88
CA ALA A 311 11.65 -12.96 25.71
C ALA A 311 12.55 -14.08 25.14
N SER A 312 12.35 -14.55 23.90
CA SER A 312 13.27 -15.51 23.27
C SER A 312 14.66 -14.87 23.11
N ARG A 313 15.63 -15.34 23.90
CA ARG A 313 17.02 -14.83 23.92
C ARG A 313 17.90 -15.56 22.91
N SER A 314 17.41 -15.70 21.70
CA SER A 314 18.16 -16.29 20.59
C SER A 314 19.50 -15.57 20.41
N SER A 315 20.63 -16.29 20.41
CA SER A 315 21.96 -15.69 20.19
C SER A 315 22.24 -15.28 18.74
N THR A 316 21.41 -15.74 17.80
CA THR A 316 21.59 -15.64 16.35
C THR A 316 20.58 -14.68 15.75
N PHE A 317 19.33 -14.76 16.20
CA PHE A 317 18.25 -13.89 15.73
C PHE A 317 18.21 -12.56 16.49
N GLN A 318 18.54 -12.54 17.80
CA GLN A 318 18.50 -11.29 18.58
C GLN A 318 19.37 -10.17 18.00
N PRO A 319 20.59 -10.43 17.47
CA PRO A 319 21.36 -9.42 16.76
C PRO A 319 20.65 -8.86 15.53
N ILE A 320 20.02 -9.71 14.71
CA ILE A 320 19.26 -9.29 13.50
C ILE A 320 18.07 -8.41 13.92
N ARG A 321 17.32 -8.84 14.94
CA ARG A 321 16.19 -8.06 15.47
C ARG A 321 16.65 -6.73 16.05
N ALA A 322 17.71 -6.72 16.86
CA ALA A 322 18.26 -5.50 17.44
C ALA A 322 18.76 -4.53 16.35
N ASP A 323 19.40 -5.06 15.30
CA ASP A 323 19.83 -4.26 14.15
C ASP A 323 18.65 -3.66 13.39
N ALA A 324 17.56 -4.43 13.21
CA ALA A 324 16.35 -3.92 12.59
C ALA A 324 15.67 -2.83 13.42
N GLU A 325 15.56 -3.01 14.73
CA GLU A 325 15.01 -1.98 15.63
C GLU A 325 15.87 -0.69 15.60
N SER A 326 17.19 -0.82 15.53
CA SER A 326 18.09 0.33 15.31
C SER A 326 17.82 1.00 13.96
N ALA A 327 17.72 0.21 12.89
CA ALA A 327 17.48 0.71 11.54
C ALA A 327 16.11 1.41 11.41
N ILE A 328 15.07 0.93 12.09
CA ILE A 328 13.77 1.59 12.19
C ILE A 328 13.92 2.97 12.83
N ALA A 329 14.62 3.07 13.96
CA ALA A 329 14.86 4.35 14.63
C ALA A 329 15.60 5.35 13.73
N GLU A 330 16.68 4.90 13.08
CA GLU A 330 17.46 5.71 12.10
C GLU A 330 16.58 6.18 10.94
N CYS A 331 15.66 5.32 10.46
CA CYS A 331 14.77 5.65 9.36
C CYS A 331 13.77 6.76 9.74
N PHE A 332 13.14 6.67 10.91
CA PHE A 332 12.21 7.70 11.39
C PHE A 332 12.91 8.99 11.80
N GLU A 333 14.18 8.94 12.20
CA GLU A 333 14.99 10.15 12.42
C GLU A 333 15.08 11.02 11.15
N ALA A 334 15.14 10.38 9.97
CA ALA A 334 15.12 11.06 8.68
C ALA A 334 13.74 11.62 8.27
N MET A 335 12.69 11.43 9.08
CA MET A 335 11.31 11.86 8.79
C MET A 335 10.76 12.85 9.85
N PRO A 336 11.43 13.98 10.13
CA PRO A 336 11.04 14.86 11.22
C PRO A 336 9.68 15.56 11.01
N ASN A 337 9.17 15.61 9.78
CA ASN A 337 7.96 16.31 9.39
C ASN A 337 6.71 15.41 9.32
N LEU A 338 6.80 14.18 9.81
CA LEU A 338 5.75 13.19 9.68
C LEU A 338 4.50 13.59 10.48
N VAL A 339 3.37 13.75 9.79
CA VAL A 339 2.09 14.18 10.37
C VAL A 339 1.19 12.99 10.69
N THR A 340 1.26 11.93 9.88
CA THR A 340 0.44 10.73 10.02
C THR A 340 1.28 9.47 9.89
N VAL A 341 1.10 8.55 10.84
CA VAL A 341 1.66 7.19 10.82
C VAL A 341 0.51 6.18 10.86
N LYS A 342 0.52 5.24 9.93
CA LYS A 342 -0.39 4.09 9.91
C LYS A 342 0.44 2.80 9.99
N LEU A 343 0.17 2.00 11.00
CA LEU A 343 0.82 0.73 11.29
C LEU A 343 -0.23 -0.37 11.21
N VAL A 344 -0.07 -1.33 10.29
CA VAL A 344 -1.00 -2.46 10.10
C VAL A 344 -0.26 -3.77 10.38
N ASP A 345 -0.77 -4.60 11.30
CA ASP A 345 -0.13 -5.86 11.72
C ASP A 345 1.38 -5.71 11.93
N PHE A 346 1.76 -4.62 12.61
CA PHE A 346 3.13 -4.14 12.74
C PHE A 346 3.50 -4.21 14.23
N ALA A 347 4.53 -4.96 14.61
CA ALA A 347 4.91 -5.00 16.02
C ALA A 347 5.56 -3.70 16.46
N ILE A 348 5.26 -3.34 17.70
CA ILE A 348 5.76 -2.13 18.32
C ILE A 348 6.87 -2.54 19.29
N GLY A 349 8.09 -2.08 19.01
CA GLY A 349 9.29 -2.41 19.77
C GLY A 349 10.17 -1.19 20.07
N PRO A 350 11.37 -1.42 20.64
CA PRO A 350 12.30 -0.35 21.02
C PRO A 350 12.62 0.66 19.92
N GLY A 351 12.74 0.20 18.67
CA GLY A 351 12.98 1.05 17.51
C GLY A 351 11.84 2.05 17.29
N LEU A 352 10.59 1.60 17.39
CA LEU A 352 9.43 2.49 17.32
C LEU A 352 9.32 3.41 18.53
N PHE A 353 9.73 2.98 19.73
CA PHE A 353 9.76 3.87 20.91
C PHE A 353 10.71 5.06 20.69
N ILE A 354 11.90 4.78 20.13
CA ILE A 354 12.86 5.82 19.75
C ILE A 354 12.29 6.68 18.62
N ALA A 355 11.75 6.05 17.56
CA ALA A 355 11.10 6.73 16.44
C ALA A 355 10.03 7.73 16.89
N GLY A 356 9.17 7.34 17.85
CA GLY A 356 8.15 8.22 18.43
C GLY A 356 8.73 9.52 18.96
N ARG A 357 9.92 9.50 19.57
CA ARG A 357 10.58 10.71 20.06
C ARG A 357 11.03 11.63 18.93
N HIS A 358 11.48 11.08 17.80
CA HIS A 358 11.91 11.85 16.63
C HIS A 358 10.74 12.58 15.98
N ILE A 359 9.59 11.92 15.82
CA ILE A 359 8.38 12.50 15.19
C ILE A 359 7.51 13.33 16.13
N SER A 360 7.86 13.41 17.43
CA SER A 360 7.00 13.98 18.46
C SER A 360 6.59 15.45 18.30
N LYS A 361 7.29 16.21 17.45
CA LYS A 361 6.97 17.63 17.20
C LYS A 361 5.93 17.84 16.10
N SER A 362 5.76 16.88 15.19
CA SER A 362 5.00 17.00 13.95
C SER A 362 3.80 16.06 13.89
N ILE A 363 3.87 14.92 14.59
CA ILE A 363 2.83 13.90 14.54
C ILE A 363 1.48 14.43 15.03
N CYS A 364 0.45 14.20 14.24
CA CYS A 364 -0.94 14.56 14.55
C CYS A 364 -1.82 13.32 14.63
N ASN A 365 -1.58 12.32 13.78
CA ASN A 365 -2.43 11.15 13.68
C ASN A 365 -1.60 9.87 13.72
N ILE A 366 -1.97 8.94 14.59
CA ILE A 366 -1.45 7.58 14.60
C ILE A 366 -2.62 6.63 14.40
N SER A 367 -2.49 5.67 13.48
CA SER A 367 -3.44 4.58 13.30
C SER A 367 -2.71 3.25 13.49
N ILE A 368 -3.14 2.45 14.46
CA ILE A 368 -2.60 1.11 14.74
C ILE A 368 -3.72 0.13 14.42
N ILE A 369 -3.49 -0.77 13.46
CA ILE A 369 -4.50 -1.67 12.92
C ILE A 369 -4.05 -3.11 13.15
N PHE A 370 -4.89 -3.90 13.80
CA PHE A 370 -4.74 -5.34 13.99
C PHE A 370 -5.80 -6.06 13.16
N SER A 371 -5.40 -6.63 12.03
CA SER A 371 -6.27 -7.31 11.07
C SER A 371 -6.52 -8.77 11.45
N LYS A 372 -7.33 -9.49 10.66
CA LYS A 372 -7.52 -10.95 10.80
C LYS A 372 -6.21 -11.75 10.78
N TYR A 373 -5.18 -11.25 10.10
CA TYR A 373 -3.89 -11.93 10.00
C TYR A 373 -3.14 -11.91 11.35
N SER A 374 -3.28 -10.83 12.13
CA SER A 374 -2.71 -10.75 13.49
C SER A 374 -3.33 -11.74 14.49
N LEU A 375 -4.58 -12.15 14.29
CA LEU A 375 -5.28 -13.08 15.19
C LEU A 375 -4.58 -14.42 15.32
N LYS A 376 -3.87 -14.86 14.26
CA LYS A 376 -3.10 -16.11 14.27
C LYS A 376 -2.00 -16.10 15.33
N TYR A 377 -1.56 -14.90 15.75
CA TYR A 377 -0.45 -14.70 16.69
C TYR A 377 -0.91 -14.31 18.10
N LEU A 378 -2.20 -14.05 18.28
CA LEU A 378 -2.79 -13.65 19.56
C LEU A 378 -3.69 -14.77 20.07
N SER A 379 -3.12 -15.95 20.31
CA SER A 379 -3.90 -17.15 20.64
C SER A 379 -4.41 -17.16 22.08
N GLU A 380 -3.69 -16.54 23.01
CA GLU A 380 -4.00 -16.51 24.43
C GLU A 380 -4.40 -15.11 24.93
N GLN A 381 -5.16 -15.05 26.03
CA GLN A 381 -5.49 -13.77 26.67
C GLN A 381 -4.23 -13.02 27.14
N ALA A 382 -3.17 -13.76 27.52
CA ALA A 382 -1.89 -13.18 27.89
C ALA A 382 -1.23 -12.44 26.71
N ASP A 383 -1.42 -12.88 25.46
CA ASP A 383 -0.81 -12.22 24.30
C ASP A 383 -1.36 -10.82 24.09
N ILE A 384 -2.66 -10.62 24.35
CA ILE A 384 -3.31 -9.31 24.28
C ILE A 384 -2.72 -8.35 25.33
N TRP A 385 -2.36 -8.87 26.51
CA TRP A 385 -1.67 -8.08 27.55
C TRP A 385 -0.31 -7.57 27.08
N HIS A 386 0.44 -8.40 26.35
CA HIS A 386 1.76 -8.02 25.83
C HIS A 386 1.70 -6.93 24.74
N LEU A 387 0.54 -6.68 24.12
CA LEU A 387 0.38 -5.58 23.17
C LEU A 387 0.24 -4.21 23.85
N ILE A 388 -0.34 -4.16 25.05
CA ILE A 388 -0.69 -2.89 25.72
C ILE A 388 0.57 -2.07 26.01
N GLY A 389 1.56 -2.71 26.65
CA GLY A 389 2.79 -2.03 27.09
C GLY A 389 3.47 -1.29 25.93
N PRO A 390 3.79 -1.98 24.83
CA PRO A 390 4.38 -1.35 23.66
C PRO A 390 3.52 -0.27 23.02
N ILE A 391 2.20 -0.49 22.83
CA ILE A 391 1.32 0.54 22.27
C ILE A 391 1.34 1.79 23.15
N LYS A 392 1.19 1.60 24.46
CA LYS A 392 1.18 2.67 25.45
C LYS A 392 2.47 3.49 25.40
N GLU A 393 3.61 2.81 25.39
CA GLU A 393 4.93 3.42 25.39
C GLU A 393 5.19 4.20 24.08
N PHE A 394 4.87 3.60 22.93
CA PHE A 394 4.99 4.26 21.63
C PHE A 394 4.11 5.52 21.52
N VAL A 395 2.84 5.44 21.92
CA VAL A 395 1.90 6.57 21.90
C VAL A 395 2.38 7.67 22.85
N GLN A 396 2.86 7.31 24.04
CA GLN A 396 3.40 8.26 25.01
C GLN A 396 4.61 9.01 24.45
N PHE A 397 5.57 8.31 23.81
CA PHE A 397 6.74 8.96 23.22
C PHE A 397 6.38 9.81 22.00
N SER A 398 5.47 9.33 21.16
CA SER A 398 5.03 10.04 19.96
C SER A 398 4.31 11.34 20.29
N PHE A 399 3.49 11.40 21.34
CA PHE A 399 2.79 12.62 21.75
C PHE A 399 3.44 13.34 22.94
N ALA A 400 4.74 13.09 23.19
CA ALA A 400 5.45 13.68 24.32
C ALA A 400 5.52 15.22 24.24
N LYS A 401 5.64 15.78 23.02
CA LYS A 401 5.71 17.23 22.78
C LYS A 401 4.38 17.73 22.25
N LYS A 402 4.07 19.01 22.49
CA LYS A 402 2.89 19.64 21.88
C LYS A 402 3.14 19.72 20.36
N CYS A 403 2.20 19.20 19.57
CA CYS A 403 2.28 19.28 18.12
C CYS A 403 2.31 20.76 17.69
N LEU A 404 3.14 21.07 16.69
CA LEU A 404 3.27 22.43 16.13
C LEU A 404 1.99 22.88 15.39
N GLN A 405 1.15 21.94 14.98
CA GLN A 405 -0.14 22.22 14.37
C GLN A 405 -1.17 22.22 15.51
N ASP A 406 -1.74 23.40 15.84
CA ASP A 406 -2.61 23.66 17.01
C ASP A 406 -3.98 22.90 17.02
N ASN A 407 -4.06 21.75 16.34
CA ASN A 407 -5.23 20.89 16.28
C ASN A 407 -5.18 19.76 17.34
N THR A 408 -6.35 19.20 17.68
CA THR A 408 -6.42 17.97 18.49
C THR A 408 -5.81 16.81 17.71
N SER A 409 -4.76 16.20 18.27
CA SER A 409 -4.15 15.00 17.72
C SER A 409 -5.02 13.78 17.98
N THR A 410 -4.95 12.76 17.12
CA THR A 410 -5.75 11.55 17.26
C THR A 410 -4.91 10.28 17.19
N CYS A 411 -5.28 9.30 18.01
CA CYS A 411 -4.71 7.96 17.97
C CYS A 411 -5.85 6.96 17.77
N TYR A 412 -5.91 6.33 16.61
CA TYR A 412 -6.87 5.29 16.30
C TYR A 412 -6.26 3.92 16.53
N ILE A 413 -7.01 3.06 17.21
CA ILE A 413 -6.68 1.65 17.40
C ILE A 413 -7.82 0.87 16.77
N HIS A 414 -7.51 0.18 15.69
CA HIS A 414 -8.45 -0.65 14.97
C HIS A 414 -8.18 -2.11 15.31
N LEU A 415 -9.19 -2.79 15.84
CA LEU A 415 -9.11 -4.22 16.14
C LEU A 415 -10.07 -4.97 15.22
N HIS A 416 -9.60 -6.08 14.65
CA HIS A 416 -10.49 -7.05 14.04
C HIS A 416 -11.59 -7.46 15.02
N PRO A 417 -12.84 -7.69 14.57
CA PRO A 417 -13.98 -8.05 15.43
C PRO A 417 -13.66 -9.12 16.48
N ASP A 418 -13.07 -10.24 16.06
CA ASP A 418 -12.67 -11.32 16.97
C ASP A 418 -11.68 -10.89 18.08
N LEU A 419 -10.75 -9.97 17.79
CA LEU A 419 -9.81 -9.46 18.79
C LEU A 419 -10.51 -8.50 19.75
N LEU A 420 -11.38 -7.64 19.21
CA LEU A 420 -12.21 -6.75 20.01
C LEU A 420 -13.09 -7.54 20.99
N ASP A 421 -13.68 -8.64 20.53
CA ASP A 421 -14.45 -9.55 21.38
C ASP A 421 -13.59 -10.19 22.48
N ARG A 422 -12.36 -10.61 22.16
CA ARG A 422 -11.44 -11.15 23.19
C ARG A 422 -11.06 -10.10 24.22
N VAL A 423 -10.81 -8.86 23.80
CA VAL A 423 -10.52 -7.73 24.69
C VAL A 423 -11.72 -7.47 25.60
N ASN A 424 -12.93 -7.35 25.03
CA ASN A 424 -14.15 -7.05 25.78
C ASN A 424 -14.53 -8.16 26.78
N ASN A 425 -14.22 -9.42 26.45
CA ASN A 425 -14.53 -10.56 27.31
C ASN A 425 -13.45 -10.84 28.38
N SER A 426 -12.25 -10.27 28.25
CA SER A 426 -11.16 -10.44 29.20
C SER A 426 -11.53 -9.90 30.59
N PRO A 427 -11.36 -10.69 31.68
CA PRO A 427 -11.58 -10.23 33.05
C PRO A 427 -10.73 -9.01 33.40
N PHE A 428 -9.53 -8.92 32.82
CA PHE A 428 -8.60 -7.82 33.03
C PHE A 428 -9.17 -6.51 32.47
N PHE A 429 -9.56 -6.48 31.19
CA PHE A 429 -10.03 -5.27 30.52
C PHE A 429 -11.44 -4.84 30.97
N LYS A 430 -12.18 -5.70 31.68
CA LYS A 430 -13.42 -5.31 32.37
C LYS A 430 -13.15 -4.39 33.56
N GLN A 431 -12.00 -4.52 34.22
CA GLN A 431 -11.59 -3.65 35.32
C GLN A 431 -10.92 -2.38 34.83
N GLU A 432 -10.11 -2.48 33.78
CA GLU A 432 -9.39 -1.36 33.19
C GLU A 432 -9.49 -1.41 31.66
N PRO A 433 -10.44 -0.66 31.04
CA PRO A 433 -10.64 -0.71 29.60
C PRO A 433 -9.37 -0.36 28.81
N LEU A 434 -9.11 -1.09 27.72
CA LEU A 434 -7.93 -0.88 26.86
C LEU A 434 -7.80 0.57 26.40
N ILE A 435 -8.92 1.21 26.05
CA ILE A 435 -8.95 2.60 25.62
C ILE A 435 -8.51 3.55 26.74
N ASP A 436 -8.92 3.29 27.99
CA ASP A 436 -8.59 4.13 29.14
C ASP A 436 -7.11 4.00 29.52
N LEU A 437 -6.55 2.78 29.41
CA LEU A 437 -5.12 2.51 29.62
C LEU A 437 -4.23 3.35 28.69
N ILE A 438 -4.61 3.42 27.41
CA ILE A 438 -3.83 4.12 26.39
C ILE A 438 -4.11 5.63 26.44
N GLN A 439 -5.36 6.04 26.66
CA GLN A 439 -5.71 7.44 26.88
C GLN A 439 -5.00 8.00 28.12
N GLY A 440 -4.79 7.18 29.15
CA GLY A 440 -4.02 7.51 30.34
C GLY A 440 -2.54 7.81 30.06
N ALA A 441 -1.95 7.19 29.02
CA ALA A 441 -0.56 7.42 28.61
C ALA A 441 -0.30 8.84 28.08
N VAL A 442 -1.35 9.46 27.53
CA VAL A 442 -1.34 10.81 26.96
C VAL A 442 -2.17 11.78 27.80
N LYS A 443 -2.43 11.44 29.07
CA LYS A 443 -3.19 12.29 29.98
C LYS A 443 -2.53 13.67 30.11
N GLY A 444 -3.34 14.72 29.95
CA GLY A 444 -2.86 16.10 29.95
C GLY A 444 -2.26 16.57 28.61
N LYS A 445 -2.32 15.74 27.56
CA LYS A 445 -2.05 16.13 26.17
C LYS A 445 -3.37 16.30 25.42
N ASN A 446 -3.39 17.14 24.39
CA ASN A 446 -4.56 17.32 23.51
C ASN A 446 -4.64 16.18 22.48
N VAL A 447 -4.74 14.95 22.96
CA VAL A 447 -4.79 13.72 22.14
C VAL A 447 -6.04 12.93 22.47
N ASN A 448 -6.82 12.61 21.44
CA ASN A 448 -8.00 11.75 21.55
C ASN A 448 -7.67 10.34 21.07
N VAL A 449 -7.78 9.35 21.95
CA VAL A 449 -7.62 7.93 21.64
C VAL A 449 -8.98 7.33 21.31
N LYS A 450 -9.09 6.66 20.17
CA LYS A 450 -10.31 5.99 19.73
C LYS A 450 -10.03 4.51 19.48
N LEU A 451 -10.85 3.66 20.07
CA LEU A 451 -10.88 2.23 19.79
C LEU A 451 -12.05 1.95 18.84
N THR A 452 -11.77 1.36 17.69
CA THR A 452 -12.77 1.11 16.63
C THR A 452 -12.62 -0.30 16.08
N GLU A 453 -13.72 -0.85 15.58
CA GLU A 453 -13.72 -2.09 14.81
C GLU A 453 -13.02 -1.88 13.46
N TYR A 454 -12.23 -2.86 13.03
CA TYR A 454 -11.65 -2.91 11.69
C TYR A 454 -12.62 -3.67 10.77
N ILE A 455 -13.24 -2.95 9.83
CA ILE A 455 -14.22 -3.48 8.86
C ILE A 455 -13.51 -4.00 7.61
#